data_AF-A0A6A4GLR4-F1
#
_entry.id   AF-A0A6A4GLR4-F1
#
_cell.length_a   1.000
_cell.length_b   1.000
_cell.length_c   1.000
_cell.angle_alpha   90.00
_cell.angle_beta   90.00
_cell.angle_gamma   90.00
#
_symmetry.space_group_name_H-M   'P 1'
#
loop_
_entity.id
_entity.type
_entity.pdbx_description
1 polymer ?
#
loop_
_entity_poly.entity_id
_entity_poly.type
_entity_poly.pdbx_seq_one_letter_code
_entity_poly.pdbx_strand_id
1 'polypeptide(L)'
;MLNAGFFGQFADCIQPLSTLKQSQPQFQAVLSQIIHFQNNLQTYGRHDLNSLHSSRLRSNIHPLFIDQWPSRDPEFKSDAYRPELRCFRTALNNIILSTPLSTKAQSTLGMDLDFILPGIPENGREIDGIDDKSELAHRIMLTNLLRILGAVKGKKASRQFLTRPTQVILPLSPNHGLFGNDGLYSESKISLEMLFQRWASESWGECLCLAGAVIGYIASGLVVPRLWGQQTLLLTSSKAMARKFSAKEMAFNILGLMHPLLFSITQVEPIWADLNGGMDQLPDLAKITTRIRSSLMKKSDLHRAIARDNAADYKILNGVDAERLIQTVNILPHANFCFNFPDLETQETLVNFTKLCGLIDLEKVIVVTGSGEVGPWGSLHTRWEMEARGEFTIEGAMYPAFRRLIKLSLLPSFHRLSTM
;
A
#
# COMPACT_ATOMS: atom_id res chain seq x y z
N MET A 1 47.37 3.48 1.43
CA MET A 1 47.58 4.18 2.72
C MET A 1 46.96 5.58 2.68
N LEU A 2 45.63 5.64 2.60
CA LEU A 2 44.85 6.81 3.01
C LEU A 2 44.02 6.31 4.19
N ASN A 3 44.58 6.59 5.37
CA ASN A 3 44.37 5.89 6.63
C ASN A 3 43.25 6.51 7.46
N ALA A 4 42.51 5.62 8.14
CA ALA A 4 42.05 5.70 9.53
C ALA A 4 41.11 6.84 9.99
N GLY A 5 41.07 8.02 9.36
CA GLY A 5 40.23 9.14 9.78
C GLY A 5 38.73 8.91 9.54
N PHE A 6 38.38 8.17 8.48
CA PHE A 6 36.99 7.88 8.11
C PHE A 6 36.30 6.90 9.08
N PHE A 7 37.09 6.03 9.74
CA PHE A 7 36.59 5.10 10.76
C PHE A 7 36.33 5.77 12.11
N GLY A 8 37.08 6.83 12.45
CA GLY A 8 36.88 7.59 13.70
C GLY A 8 35.56 8.37 13.70
N GLN A 9 35.23 9.04 12.59
CA GLN A 9 33.95 9.75 12.44
C GLN A 9 32.74 8.78 12.30
N PHE A 10 33.00 7.53 11.87
CA PHE A 10 32.01 6.44 11.86
C PHE A 10 31.65 5.96 13.27
N ALA A 11 32.59 5.97 14.22
CA ALA A 11 32.37 5.54 15.60
C ALA A 11 31.52 6.55 16.40
N ASP A 12 31.67 7.84 16.12
CA ASP A 12 30.90 8.90 16.79
C ASP A 12 29.42 8.95 16.34
N CYS A 13 29.14 8.51 15.11
CA CYS A 13 27.75 8.30 14.65
C CYS A 13 27.11 7.04 15.26
N ILE A 14 27.89 6.15 15.89
CA ILE A 14 27.43 4.92 16.57
C ILE A 14 27.14 5.16 18.05
N GLN A 15 27.63 6.26 18.66
CA GLN A 15 27.34 6.60 20.06
C GLN A 15 25.82 6.72 20.37
N PRO A 16 24.96 7.25 19.48
CA PRO A 16 23.50 7.19 19.65
C PRO A 16 22.89 5.80 19.38
N LEU A 17 23.62 4.92 18.68
CA LEU A 17 23.21 3.54 18.35
C LEU A 17 23.60 2.54 19.45
N SER A 18 24.58 2.85 20.29
CA SER A 18 24.95 2.04 21.46
C SER A 18 23.90 2.14 22.57
N THR A 19 23.15 3.24 22.64
CA THR A 19 21.95 3.40 23.49
C THR A 19 20.73 2.69 22.90
N LEU A 20 20.67 2.49 21.58
CA LEU A 20 19.68 1.63 20.90
C LEU A 20 19.96 0.13 21.05
N LYS A 21 21.13 -0.29 21.56
CA LYS A 21 21.43 -1.71 21.83
C LYS A 21 20.46 -2.35 22.82
N GLN A 22 19.82 -1.56 23.68
CA GLN A 22 19.00 -2.08 24.78
C GLN A 22 17.50 -2.11 24.48
N SER A 23 16.99 -1.42 23.46
CA SER A 23 15.55 -1.23 23.29
C SER A 23 14.87 -2.07 22.20
N GLN A 24 15.58 -2.64 21.22
CA GLN A 24 14.89 -3.33 20.11
C GLN A 24 15.65 -4.54 19.53
N PRO A 25 15.23 -5.79 19.81
CA PRO A 25 15.82 -6.99 19.20
C PRO A 25 15.60 -7.10 17.68
N GLN A 26 14.70 -6.29 17.12
CA GLN A 26 14.30 -6.30 15.69
C GLN A 26 15.34 -5.59 14.79
N PHE A 27 15.93 -4.49 15.29
CA PHE A 27 17.02 -3.80 14.61
C PHE A 27 18.30 -4.64 14.63
N GLN A 28 18.50 -5.44 15.69
CA GLN A 28 19.60 -6.42 15.77
C GLN A 28 19.51 -7.55 14.73
N ALA A 29 18.32 -7.96 14.27
CA ALA A 29 18.20 -9.01 13.26
C ALA A 29 18.70 -8.56 11.87
N VAL A 30 18.37 -7.33 11.47
CA VAL A 30 18.86 -6.75 10.20
C VAL A 30 20.33 -6.36 10.31
N LEU A 31 20.76 -5.77 11.43
CA LEU A 31 22.18 -5.45 11.67
C LEU A 31 23.06 -6.68 11.84
N SER A 32 22.58 -7.76 12.46
CA SER A 32 23.36 -9.00 12.58
C SER A 32 23.53 -9.69 11.23
N GLN A 33 22.56 -9.59 10.31
CA GLN A 33 22.72 -10.04 8.93
C GLN A 33 23.76 -9.19 8.18
N ILE A 34 23.76 -7.87 8.38
CA ILE A 34 24.75 -6.95 7.81
C ILE A 34 26.15 -7.23 8.38
N ILE A 35 26.29 -7.44 9.69
CA ILE A 35 27.56 -7.72 10.38
C ILE A 35 28.08 -9.12 10.07
N HIS A 36 27.22 -10.14 9.96
CA HIS A 36 27.61 -11.49 9.60
C HIS A 36 28.14 -11.56 8.17
N PHE A 37 27.53 -10.81 7.25
CA PHE A 37 28.02 -10.61 5.88
C PHE A 37 29.37 -9.87 5.86
N GLN A 38 29.55 -8.85 6.71
CA GLN A 38 30.80 -8.09 6.86
C GLN A 38 31.97 -8.95 7.40
N ASN A 39 31.69 -9.87 8.33
CA ASN A 39 32.70 -10.80 8.88
C ASN A 39 33.11 -11.90 7.88
N ASN A 40 32.19 -12.31 7.00
CA ASN A 40 32.51 -13.24 5.92
C ASN A 40 33.40 -12.57 4.85
N LEU A 41 33.18 -11.29 4.55
CA LEU A 41 34.04 -10.51 3.65
C LEU A 41 35.50 -10.40 4.15
N GLN A 42 35.74 -10.36 5.47
CA GLN A 42 37.10 -10.36 6.02
C GLN A 42 37.82 -11.71 5.91
N THR A 43 37.08 -12.83 5.87
CA THR A 43 37.65 -14.19 5.78
C THR A 43 37.96 -14.61 4.34
N TYR A 44 37.22 -14.10 3.34
CA TYR A 44 37.50 -14.35 1.92
C TYR A 44 38.68 -13.52 1.36
N GLY A 45 39.19 -12.54 2.11
CA GLY A 45 40.32 -11.70 1.70
C GLY A 45 41.71 -12.37 1.69
N ARG A 46 41.82 -13.70 1.80
CA ARG A 46 43.12 -14.39 1.86
C ARG A 46 43.35 -15.59 0.94
N HIS A 47 42.37 -16.03 0.13
CA HIS A 47 42.59 -17.14 -0.81
C HIS A 47 42.01 -16.86 -2.21
N ASP A 48 42.88 -17.04 -3.20
CA ASP A 48 42.75 -16.96 -4.66
C ASP A 48 41.40 -16.52 -5.28
N LEU A 49 41.42 -15.30 -5.82
CA LEU A 49 40.39 -14.66 -6.65
C LEU A 49 40.10 -15.38 -7.99
N ASN A 50 40.87 -16.42 -8.35
CA ASN A 50 40.73 -17.11 -9.65
C ASN A 50 39.78 -18.33 -9.64
N SER A 51 39.28 -18.77 -8.47
CA SER A 51 38.40 -19.96 -8.40
C SER A 51 36.89 -19.65 -8.31
N LEU A 52 36.50 -18.37 -8.25
CA LEU A 52 35.12 -17.93 -7.95
C LEU A 52 34.21 -17.72 -9.18
N HIS A 53 34.56 -18.28 -10.35
CA HIS A 53 33.76 -18.11 -11.56
C HIS A 53 32.43 -18.92 -11.59
N SER A 54 32.08 -19.66 -10.54
CA SER A 54 30.91 -20.57 -10.57
C SER A 54 29.96 -20.56 -9.36
N SER A 55 30.19 -19.77 -8.30
CA SER A 55 29.29 -19.73 -7.14
C SER A 55 28.48 -18.44 -7.06
N ARG A 56 27.23 -18.49 -7.54
CA ARG A 56 26.19 -17.53 -7.15
C ARG A 56 26.10 -17.51 -5.62
N LEU A 57 26.46 -16.40 -4.98
CA LEU A 57 26.23 -16.18 -3.54
C LEU A 57 24.71 -16.12 -3.28
N ARG A 58 24.07 -17.29 -3.15
CA ARG A 58 22.77 -17.42 -2.48
C ARG A 58 23.03 -17.20 -1.00
N SER A 59 22.66 -16.04 -0.47
CA SER A 59 22.55 -15.87 0.98
C SER A 59 21.36 -16.70 1.47
N ASN A 60 21.59 -17.98 1.78
CA ASN A 60 20.62 -18.82 2.47
C ASN A 60 20.41 -18.26 3.88
N ILE A 61 19.26 -17.64 4.11
CA ILE A 61 18.80 -17.28 5.46
C ILE A 61 18.57 -18.60 6.22
N HIS A 62 19.48 -18.95 7.13
CA HIS A 62 19.37 -20.18 7.93
C HIS A 62 18.23 -20.06 8.97
N PRO A 63 17.51 -21.13 9.34
CA PRO A 63 16.23 -21.08 10.08
C PRO A 63 16.25 -20.61 11.55
N LEU A 64 17.38 -20.13 12.07
CA LEU A 64 17.60 -20.01 13.53
C LEU A 64 17.01 -18.76 14.22
N PHE A 65 16.34 -17.86 13.48
CA PHE A 65 15.85 -16.59 14.06
C PHE A 65 14.35 -16.32 13.84
N ILE A 66 13.59 -17.32 13.43
CA ILE A 66 12.17 -17.16 13.09
C ILE A 66 11.28 -17.06 14.35
N ASP A 67 11.73 -17.55 15.49
CA ASP A 67 10.99 -17.50 16.75
C ASP A 67 11.08 -16.16 17.51
N GLN A 68 11.90 -15.21 17.05
CA GLN A 68 12.11 -13.91 17.73
C GLN A 68 11.43 -12.72 17.03
N TRP A 69 10.59 -12.95 16.02
CA TRP A 69 9.85 -11.88 15.35
C TRP A 69 8.54 -11.53 16.06
N PRO A 70 8.16 -10.23 16.12
CA PRO A 70 7.20 -9.67 17.08
C PRO A 70 5.73 -9.94 16.73
N SER A 71 5.40 -11.11 16.15
CA SER A 71 4.05 -11.40 15.68
C SER A 71 3.06 -11.83 16.78
N ARG A 72 3.39 -11.62 18.06
CA ARG A 72 2.44 -11.83 19.17
C ARG A 72 2.06 -10.56 19.93
N ASP A 73 2.61 -9.39 19.56
CA ASP A 73 2.31 -8.17 20.31
C ASP A 73 1.09 -7.42 19.72
N PRO A 74 -0.05 -7.35 20.43
CA PRO A 74 -1.21 -6.57 19.99
C PRO A 74 -0.94 -5.05 19.92
N GLU A 75 0.18 -4.57 20.49
CA GLU A 75 0.58 -3.16 20.51
C GLU A 75 1.06 -2.58 19.17
N PHE A 76 1.36 -3.42 18.16
CA PHE A 76 1.75 -2.95 16.82
C PHE A 76 0.59 -2.20 16.09
N LYS A 77 -0.61 -2.21 16.67
CA LYS A 77 -1.78 -1.43 16.22
C LYS A 77 -1.94 -0.08 16.93
N SER A 78 -1.16 0.21 17.97
CA SER A 78 -1.33 1.42 18.78
C SER A 78 -0.48 2.60 18.28
N ASP A 79 -0.93 3.82 18.55
CA ASP A 79 -0.31 5.11 18.16
C ASP A 79 1.12 5.35 18.71
N ALA A 80 1.71 4.39 19.42
CA ALA A 80 3.04 4.47 20.02
C ALA A 80 4.21 4.48 19.01
N TYR A 81 4.00 4.00 17.76
CA TYR A 81 5.04 3.93 16.71
C TYR A 81 5.33 5.26 15.96
N ARG A 82 4.71 6.37 16.38
CA ARG A 82 4.85 7.69 15.72
C ARG A 82 6.25 8.33 15.72
N PRO A 83 7.17 8.11 16.69
CA PRO A 83 8.47 8.79 16.70
C PRO A 83 9.47 8.27 15.64
N GLU A 84 9.49 6.96 15.38
CA GLU A 84 10.44 6.33 14.45
C GLU A 84 10.02 6.54 12.98
N LEU A 85 8.70 6.53 12.73
CA LEU A 85 8.11 6.95 11.47
C LEU A 85 8.32 8.45 11.18
N ARG A 86 8.58 9.29 12.19
CA ARG A 86 8.96 10.70 11.98
C ARG A 86 10.36 10.83 11.38
N CYS A 87 11.35 10.06 11.84
CA CYS A 87 12.69 10.04 11.24
C CYS A 87 12.63 9.56 9.78
N PHE A 88 11.80 8.55 9.50
CA PHE A 88 11.53 8.07 8.13
C PHE A 88 10.76 9.10 7.28
N ARG A 89 9.81 9.84 7.86
CA ARG A 89 9.08 10.93 7.19
C ARG A 89 10.00 12.12 6.88
N THR A 90 10.96 12.42 7.75
CA THR A 90 11.98 13.45 7.49
C THR A 90 12.96 12.99 6.40
N ALA A 91 13.32 11.71 6.37
CA ALA A 91 14.11 11.13 5.27
C ALA A 91 13.35 11.15 3.93
N LEU A 92 12.05 10.81 3.92
CA LEU A 92 11.18 10.90 2.75
C LEU A 92 10.97 12.35 2.26
N ASN A 93 10.87 13.31 3.18
CA ASN A 93 10.81 14.73 2.82
C ASN A 93 12.14 15.22 2.19
N ASN A 94 13.28 14.65 2.59
CA ASN A 94 14.59 14.94 1.98
C ASN A 94 14.80 14.24 0.62
N ILE A 95 14.06 13.17 0.31
CA ILE A 95 14.07 12.51 -1.01
C ILE A 95 13.39 13.39 -2.09
N ILE A 96 12.53 14.33 -1.71
CA ILE A 96 11.77 15.18 -2.66
C ILE A 96 12.41 16.56 -2.86
N LEU A 97 13.25 17.05 -1.94
CA LEU A 97 13.76 18.41 -2.00
C LEU A 97 15.23 18.50 -1.58
N SER A 98 16.15 18.28 -2.53
CA SER A 98 17.49 18.84 -2.42
C SER A 98 18.05 19.24 -3.79
N THR A 99 17.72 20.45 -4.24
CA THR A 99 18.65 21.34 -4.95
C THR A 99 18.17 22.80 -4.81
N PRO A 100 19.08 23.78 -4.67
CA PRO A 100 18.71 25.19 -4.61
C PRO A 100 18.23 25.66 -5.98
N LEU A 101 17.05 26.27 -6.01
CA LEU A 101 16.44 26.88 -7.19
C LEU A 101 17.37 27.97 -7.75
N SER A 102 18.05 27.67 -8.86
CA SER A 102 18.65 28.68 -9.72
C SER A 102 17.54 29.41 -10.48
N THR A 103 17.51 30.72 -10.31
CA THR A 103 16.52 31.65 -10.86
C THR A 103 16.65 31.75 -12.38
N LYS A 104 15.89 30.93 -13.11
CA LYS A 104 15.42 31.22 -14.48
C LYS A 104 14.22 30.31 -14.78
N ALA A 105 13.09 30.91 -15.13
CA ALA A 105 11.87 30.23 -15.50
C ALA A 105 12.15 29.10 -16.52
N GLN A 106 11.89 27.85 -16.14
CA GLN A 106 11.88 26.71 -17.06
C GLN A 106 10.54 26.01 -16.90
N SER A 107 9.89 25.75 -18.04
CA SER A 107 8.61 25.05 -18.20
C SER A 107 8.63 23.57 -17.77
N THR A 108 9.61 23.16 -16.95
CA THR A 108 9.87 21.78 -16.53
C THR A 108 10.36 21.74 -15.08
N LEU A 109 10.10 20.64 -14.37
CA LEU A 109 10.44 20.45 -12.95
C LEU A 109 11.94 20.63 -12.60
N GLY A 110 12.85 20.55 -13.57
CA GLY A 110 14.29 20.76 -13.33
C GLY A 110 14.97 19.69 -12.45
N MET A 111 14.25 18.64 -12.07
CA MET A 111 14.70 17.61 -11.13
C MET A 111 15.65 16.59 -11.78
N ASP A 112 16.52 16.01 -10.94
CA ASP A 112 17.29 14.80 -11.23
C ASP A 112 16.77 13.65 -10.34
N LEU A 113 16.70 12.44 -10.88
CA LEU A 113 16.06 11.31 -10.21
C LEU A 113 17.06 10.53 -9.34
N ASP A 114 16.65 10.22 -8.11
CA ASP A 114 17.38 9.33 -7.20
C ASP A 114 16.84 7.91 -7.19
N PHE A 115 15.52 7.72 -7.35
CA PHE A 115 14.87 6.41 -7.28
C PHE A 115 13.86 6.19 -8.41
N ILE A 116 13.77 4.97 -8.92
CA ILE A 116 12.74 4.52 -9.86
C ILE A 116 12.07 3.26 -9.32
N LEU A 117 10.75 3.29 -9.16
CA LEU A 117 9.92 2.16 -8.73
C LEU A 117 8.86 1.86 -9.81
N PRO A 118 9.11 0.94 -10.74
CA PRO A 118 8.13 0.56 -11.76
C PRO A 118 7.15 -0.49 -11.23
N GLY A 119 5.93 -0.56 -11.78
CA GLY A 119 5.00 -1.65 -11.46
C GLY A 119 3.65 -1.57 -12.16
N ILE A 120 3.19 -2.68 -12.75
CA ILE A 120 1.83 -2.92 -13.27
C ILE A 120 1.51 -4.42 -13.13
N PRO A 121 0.27 -4.80 -12.74
CA PRO A 121 -0.17 -6.21 -12.73
C PRO A 121 -0.82 -6.65 -14.05
N GLU A 122 -0.70 -7.94 -14.37
CA GLU A 122 -1.47 -8.65 -15.39
C GLU A 122 -2.07 -9.91 -14.76
N ASN A 123 -3.31 -10.28 -15.15
CA ASN A 123 -3.98 -11.50 -14.68
C ASN A 123 -4.90 -12.06 -15.78
N GLY A 124 -5.02 -13.39 -15.84
CA GLY A 124 -6.18 -14.09 -16.39
C GLY A 124 -6.06 -14.58 -17.84
N ARG A 125 -4.86 -14.95 -18.30
CA ARG A 125 -4.65 -15.56 -19.63
C ARG A 125 -3.67 -16.73 -19.59
N GLU A 126 -4.01 -17.81 -20.28
CA GLU A 126 -3.10 -18.91 -20.60
C GLU A 126 -2.46 -18.69 -21.98
N ILE A 127 -1.59 -19.62 -22.41
CA ILE A 127 -0.79 -19.49 -23.64
C ILE A 127 -1.65 -19.39 -24.91
N ASP A 128 -2.84 -19.98 -24.90
CA ASP A 128 -3.82 -19.94 -25.98
C ASP A 128 -4.66 -18.64 -26.00
N GLY A 129 -4.62 -17.87 -24.90
CA GLY A 129 -5.38 -16.65 -24.68
C GLY A 129 -4.54 -15.37 -24.65
N ILE A 130 -3.29 -15.41 -25.12
CA ILE A 130 -2.44 -14.23 -25.24
C ILE A 130 -3.03 -13.29 -26.30
N ASP A 131 -3.33 -12.06 -25.90
CA ASP A 131 -3.85 -11.04 -26.82
C ASP A 131 -3.14 -9.69 -26.67
N ASP A 132 -3.72 -8.66 -27.28
CA ASP A 132 -3.32 -7.26 -27.24
C ASP A 132 -3.15 -6.70 -25.82
N LYS A 133 -3.92 -7.17 -24.83
CA LYS A 133 -3.74 -6.79 -23.43
C LYS A 133 -2.46 -7.36 -22.84
N SER A 134 -2.12 -8.61 -23.17
CA SER A 134 -0.87 -9.24 -22.72
C SER A 134 0.34 -8.59 -23.36
N GLU A 135 0.27 -8.29 -24.66
CA GLU A 135 1.35 -7.59 -25.36
C GLU A 135 1.56 -6.19 -24.75
N LEU A 136 0.47 -5.45 -24.48
CA LEU A 136 0.55 -4.16 -23.82
C LEU A 136 1.15 -4.27 -22.42
N ALA A 137 0.71 -5.24 -21.62
CA ALA A 137 1.22 -5.47 -20.27
C ALA A 137 2.72 -5.79 -20.30
N HIS A 138 3.16 -6.69 -21.18
CA HIS A 138 4.57 -7.00 -21.39
C HIS A 138 5.38 -5.77 -21.82
N ARG A 139 4.85 -4.99 -22.77
CA ARG A 139 5.49 -3.75 -23.22
C ARG A 139 5.65 -2.76 -22.09
N ILE A 140 4.68 -2.63 -21.18
CA ILE A 140 4.80 -1.69 -20.06
C ILE A 140 5.76 -2.22 -18.99
N MET A 141 5.65 -3.50 -18.61
CA MET A 141 6.45 -4.11 -17.55
C MET A 141 7.94 -4.27 -17.91
N LEU A 142 8.25 -4.50 -19.19
CA LEU A 142 9.61 -4.76 -19.65
C LEU A 142 10.11 -3.70 -20.63
N THR A 143 9.56 -3.65 -21.85
CA THR A 143 10.15 -2.85 -22.94
C THR A 143 10.22 -1.36 -22.62
N ASN A 144 9.12 -0.80 -22.11
CA ASN A 144 9.05 0.61 -21.75
C ASN A 144 9.85 0.91 -20.47
N LEU A 145 9.97 -0.04 -19.55
CA LEU A 145 10.87 0.11 -18.41
C LEU A 145 12.32 0.27 -18.90
N LEU A 146 12.80 -0.59 -19.79
CA LEU A 146 14.13 -0.47 -20.40
C LEU A 146 14.31 0.89 -21.11
N ARG A 147 13.29 1.36 -21.83
CA ARG A 147 13.31 2.68 -22.48
C ARG A 147 13.38 3.83 -21.47
N ILE A 148 12.66 3.74 -20.35
CA ILE A 148 12.72 4.73 -19.26
C ILE A 148 14.12 4.78 -18.66
N LEU A 149 14.72 3.62 -18.35
CA LEU A 149 16.10 3.55 -17.86
C LEU A 149 17.09 4.17 -18.85
N GLY A 150 16.96 3.83 -20.13
CA GLY A 150 17.77 4.41 -21.21
C GLY A 150 17.60 5.93 -21.32
N ALA A 151 16.37 6.44 -21.18
CA ALA A 151 16.09 7.88 -21.22
C ALA A 151 16.71 8.62 -20.01
N VAL A 152 16.61 8.06 -18.80
CA VAL A 152 17.23 8.64 -17.59
C VAL A 152 18.75 8.66 -17.74
N LYS A 153 19.35 7.56 -18.19
CA LYS A 153 20.78 7.50 -18.49
C LYS A 153 21.19 8.56 -19.53
N GLY A 154 20.42 8.70 -20.61
CA GLY A 154 20.67 9.72 -21.64
C GLY A 154 20.63 11.14 -21.08
N LYS A 155 19.67 11.45 -20.21
CA LYS A 155 19.57 12.76 -19.56
C LYS A 155 20.70 13.02 -18.56
N LYS A 156 21.04 12.05 -17.70
CA LYS A 156 22.18 12.18 -16.79
C LYS A 156 23.50 12.36 -17.53
N ALA A 157 23.74 11.56 -18.57
CA ALA A 157 24.92 11.69 -19.41
C ALA A 157 25.01 13.06 -20.10
N SER A 158 23.90 13.57 -20.66
CA SER A 158 23.87 14.89 -21.32
C SER A 158 24.18 16.06 -20.38
N ARG A 159 23.92 15.89 -19.08
CA ARG A 159 24.16 16.89 -18.03
C ARG A 159 25.40 16.60 -17.19
N GLN A 160 26.16 15.56 -17.54
CA GLN A 160 27.36 15.12 -16.82
C GLN A 160 27.11 14.79 -15.33
N PHE A 161 25.93 14.25 -15.00
CA PHE A 161 25.62 13.74 -13.67
C PHE A 161 26.17 12.32 -13.47
N LEU A 162 27.47 12.22 -13.18
CA LEU A 162 28.17 10.94 -13.02
C LEU A 162 28.26 10.47 -11.55
N THR A 163 28.11 11.38 -10.59
CA THR A 163 28.32 11.10 -9.15
C THR A 163 27.02 10.94 -8.36
N ARG A 164 25.87 10.92 -9.06
CA ARG A 164 24.54 10.77 -8.46
C ARG A 164 23.74 9.73 -9.26
N PRO A 165 24.05 8.44 -9.12
CA PRO A 165 23.31 7.40 -9.84
C PRO A 165 21.88 7.27 -9.32
N THR A 166 20.94 6.95 -10.22
CA THR A 166 19.56 6.61 -9.83
C THR A 166 19.47 5.15 -9.43
N GLN A 167 18.98 4.85 -8.23
CA GLN A 167 18.67 3.49 -7.82
C GLN A 167 17.34 3.03 -8.44
N VAL A 168 17.37 1.91 -9.14
CA VAL A 168 16.19 1.27 -9.74
C VAL A 168 15.81 0.09 -8.87
N ILE A 169 14.63 0.15 -8.26
CA ILE A 169 14.09 -0.97 -7.48
C ILE A 169 13.27 -1.84 -8.43
N LEU A 170 13.86 -2.92 -8.93
CA LEU A 170 13.21 -3.82 -9.87
C LEU A 170 12.21 -4.71 -9.12
N PRO A 171 10.91 -4.68 -9.48
CA PRO A 171 9.91 -5.55 -8.89
C PRO A 171 10.03 -6.96 -9.49
N LEU A 172 10.89 -7.79 -8.92
CA LEU A 172 11.05 -9.18 -9.33
C LEU A 172 9.95 -10.04 -8.71
N SER A 173 9.74 -11.23 -9.28
CA SER A 173 8.75 -12.18 -8.79
C SER A 173 9.38 -13.54 -8.59
N PRO A 174 9.08 -14.23 -7.48
CA PRO A 174 9.47 -15.64 -7.31
C PRO A 174 8.62 -16.57 -8.19
N ASN A 175 7.50 -16.07 -8.74
CA ASN A 175 6.65 -16.82 -9.66
C ASN A 175 7.15 -16.68 -11.10
N HIS A 176 7.76 -17.74 -11.62
CA HIS A 176 8.12 -17.89 -13.04
C HIS A 176 7.19 -18.89 -13.75
N GLY A 177 5.89 -18.62 -13.71
CA GLY A 177 4.88 -19.51 -14.32
C GLY A 177 4.45 -20.70 -13.45
N LEU A 178 4.70 -20.66 -12.13
CA LEU A 178 4.28 -21.70 -11.19
C LEU A 178 2.77 -21.78 -11.01
N PHE A 179 2.07 -20.63 -11.08
CA PHE A 179 0.61 -20.57 -10.92
C PHE A 179 -0.15 -20.74 -12.23
N GLY A 180 0.46 -20.34 -13.36
CA GLY A 180 -0.20 -20.26 -14.66
C GLY A 180 -1.30 -19.19 -14.74
N ASN A 181 -1.89 -19.04 -15.92
CA ASN A 181 -2.96 -18.10 -16.21
C ASN A 181 -2.60 -16.62 -15.92
N ASP A 182 -1.32 -16.27 -16.02
CA ASP A 182 -0.74 -14.95 -15.74
C ASP A 182 -0.31 -14.19 -17.02
N GLY A 183 -0.71 -14.66 -18.21
CA GLY A 183 -0.41 -14.02 -19.48
C GLY A 183 1.10 -13.95 -19.72
N LEU A 184 1.61 -12.76 -20.06
CA LEU A 184 3.05 -12.53 -20.27
C LEU A 184 3.76 -11.99 -19.02
N TYR A 185 3.16 -12.13 -17.84
CA TYR A 185 3.72 -11.68 -16.57
C TYR A 185 5.05 -12.37 -16.26
N SER A 186 5.11 -13.69 -16.38
CA SER A 186 6.27 -14.48 -15.98
C SER A 186 7.49 -14.15 -16.84
N GLU A 187 7.29 -14.03 -18.16
CA GLU A 187 8.26 -13.64 -19.18
C GLU A 187 8.76 -12.22 -18.94
N SER A 188 7.88 -11.31 -18.57
CA SER A 188 8.25 -9.94 -18.22
C SER A 188 9.14 -9.89 -16.99
N LYS A 189 8.79 -10.64 -15.93
CA LYS A 189 9.50 -10.62 -14.64
C LYS A 189 10.86 -11.30 -14.71
N ILE A 190 10.96 -12.48 -15.33
CA ILE A 190 12.23 -13.18 -15.49
C ILE A 190 13.20 -12.36 -16.37
N SER A 191 12.70 -11.68 -17.39
CA SER A 191 13.53 -10.85 -18.27
C SER A 191 14.18 -9.67 -17.55
N LEU A 192 13.58 -9.17 -16.47
CA LEU A 192 14.18 -8.09 -15.65
C LEU A 192 15.43 -8.56 -14.90
N GLU A 193 15.56 -9.85 -14.59
CA GLU A 193 16.75 -10.37 -13.92
C GLU A 193 18.00 -10.25 -14.80
N MET A 194 17.84 -10.22 -16.12
CA MET A 194 18.97 -10.02 -17.03
C MET A 194 19.62 -8.64 -16.88
N LEU A 195 18.92 -7.66 -16.29
CA LEU A 195 19.50 -6.35 -15.99
C LEU A 195 20.68 -6.42 -15.04
N PHE A 196 20.72 -7.42 -14.15
CA PHE A 196 21.86 -7.64 -13.26
C PHE A 196 23.16 -7.87 -14.02
N GLN A 197 23.10 -8.69 -15.07
CA GLN A 197 24.26 -8.94 -15.93
C GLN A 197 24.56 -7.75 -16.83
N ARG A 198 23.52 -7.10 -17.36
CA ARG A 198 23.67 -5.92 -18.22
C ARG A 198 24.30 -4.73 -17.50
N TRP A 199 24.09 -4.60 -16.18
CA TRP A 199 24.74 -3.55 -15.39
C TRP A 199 26.27 -3.67 -15.44
N ALA A 200 26.80 -4.89 -15.43
CA ALA A 200 28.23 -5.14 -15.54
C ALA A 200 28.76 -5.14 -16.98
N SER A 201 27.95 -5.56 -17.95
CA SER A 201 28.39 -5.68 -19.35
C SER A 201 28.22 -4.42 -20.20
N GLU A 202 27.45 -3.42 -19.74
CA GLU A 202 27.14 -2.20 -20.48
C GLU A 202 27.56 -0.92 -19.72
N SER A 203 27.76 0.18 -20.45
CA SER A 203 28.26 1.45 -19.92
C SER A 203 27.16 2.35 -19.33
N TRP A 204 26.44 1.87 -18.32
CA TRP A 204 25.44 2.68 -17.59
C TRP A 204 25.44 2.51 -16.08
N GLY A 205 26.35 1.70 -15.53
CA GLY A 205 26.49 1.50 -14.08
C GLY A 205 26.86 2.77 -13.29
N GLU A 206 27.49 3.76 -13.93
CA GLU A 206 27.77 5.07 -13.31
C GLU A 206 26.51 5.94 -13.15
N CYS A 207 25.51 5.74 -14.01
CA CYS A 207 24.28 6.56 -14.02
C CYS A 207 23.12 5.88 -13.27
N LEU A 208 23.10 4.55 -13.23
CA LEU A 208 22.01 3.77 -12.64
C LEU A 208 22.58 2.64 -11.77
N CYS A 209 21.96 2.45 -10.61
CA CYS A 209 22.21 1.36 -9.68
C CYS A 209 20.98 0.44 -9.64
N LEU A 210 21.16 -0.85 -9.38
CA LEU A 210 20.06 -1.81 -9.36
C LEU A 210 19.87 -2.44 -7.97
N ALA A 211 18.61 -2.50 -7.53
CA ALA A 211 18.17 -3.35 -6.44
C ALA A 211 16.97 -4.17 -6.91
N GLY A 212 17.13 -5.48 -7.08
CA GLY A 212 16.00 -6.35 -7.37
C GLY A 212 15.32 -6.79 -6.08
N ALA A 213 14.04 -6.48 -5.96
CA ALA A 213 13.19 -6.94 -4.87
C ALA A 213 12.36 -8.13 -5.37
N VAL A 214 12.64 -9.34 -4.88
CA VAL A 214 11.81 -10.53 -5.12
C VAL A 214 10.60 -10.45 -4.19
N ILE A 215 9.51 -9.89 -4.71
CA ILE A 215 8.34 -9.56 -3.89
C ILE A 215 7.51 -10.82 -3.66
N GLY A 216 7.36 -11.21 -2.39
CA GLY A 216 6.51 -12.31 -1.95
C GLY A 216 5.03 -11.99 -1.92
N TYR A 217 4.27 -12.89 -1.28
CA TYR A 217 2.83 -12.73 -1.19
C TYR A 217 2.42 -11.56 -0.31
N ILE A 218 1.74 -10.58 -0.92
CA ILE A 218 1.15 -9.43 -0.24
C ILE A 218 -0.34 -9.70 -0.01
N ALA A 219 -0.79 -9.64 1.23
CA ALA A 219 -2.20 -9.66 1.57
C ALA A 219 -2.84 -8.32 1.15
N SER A 220 -3.58 -8.31 0.03
CA SER A 220 -4.33 -7.11 -0.39
C SER A 220 -5.61 -6.94 0.45
N GLY A 221 -5.84 -5.73 0.96
CA GLY A 221 -7.07 -5.35 1.67
C GLY A 221 -8.27 -5.08 0.77
N LEU A 222 -8.08 -5.08 -0.55
CA LEU A 222 -9.19 -5.03 -1.52
C LEU A 222 -9.93 -6.37 -1.52
N VAL A 223 -11.24 -6.30 -1.75
CA VAL A 223 -12.24 -7.38 -1.70
C VAL A 223 -11.99 -8.45 -2.79
N VAL A 224 -10.82 -9.07 -2.79
CA VAL A 224 -10.68 -10.43 -3.29
C VAL A 224 -11.24 -11.27 -2.14
N PRO A 225 -12.38 -11.95 -2.34
CA PRO A 225 -13.33 -12.28 -1.28
C PRO A 225 -12.64 -13.00 -0.12
N ARG A 226 -13.14 -12.80 1.12
CA ARG A 226 -12.74 -13.43 2.41
C ARG A 226 -12.21 -14.88 2.34
N LEU A 227 -12.55 -15.60 1.28
CA LEU A 227 -12.02 -16.86 0.80
C LEU A 227 -10.49 -16.90 0.66
N TRP A 228 -9.84 -15.82 0.22
CA TRP A 228 -8.38 -15.76 0.07
C TRP A 228 -7.68 -15.64 1.43
N GLY A 229 -8.29 -14.93 2.39
CA GLY A 229 -7.81 -14.82 3.77
C GLY A 229 -7.88 -16.15 4.53
N GLN A 230 -8.94 -16.94 4.36
CA GLN A 230 -9.03 -18.28 4.95
C GLN A 230 -8.16 -19.32 4.25
N GLN A 231 -8.00 -19.25 2.92
CA GLN A 231 -7.03 -20.07 2.18
C GLN A 231 -5.61 -19.88 2.74
N THR A 232 -5.38 -18.65 3.16
CA THR A 232 -4.10 -18.11 3.54
C THR A 232 -3.67 -18.49 4.95
N LEU A 233 -4.59 -18.53 5.92
CA LEU A 233 -4.34 -19.01 7.28
C LEU A 233 -3.98 -20.49 7.32
N LEU A 234 -4.59 -21.29 6.43
CA LEU A 234 -4.29 -22.71 6.31
C LEU A 234 -2.86 -22.96 5.82
N LEU A 235 -2.40 -22.19 4.82
CA LEU A 235 -1.01 -22.24 4.33
C LEU A 235 0.02 -21.90 5.42
N THR A 236 -0.28 -20.94 6.30
CA THR A 236 0.61 -20.55 7.41
C THR A 236 0.53 -21.49 8.61
N SER A 237 -0.54 -22.30 8.72
CA SER A 237 -0.75 -23.26 9.83
C SER A 237 -0.21 -24.67 9.54
N SER A 238 -0.06 -25.03 8.26
CA SER A 238 0.71 -26.22 7.89
C SER A 238 2.17 -26.00 8.25
N LYS A 239 2.88 -27.06 8.68
CA LYS A 239 4.26 -27.13 9.22
C LYS A 239 5.38 -26.47 8.40
N ALA A 240 5.06 -25.69 7.38
CA ALA A 240 5.97 -25.09 6.45
C ALA A 240 5.95 -23.56 6.65
N MET A 241 7.13 -23.04 6.95
CA MET A 241 7.39 -21.75 7.59
C MET A 241 7.34 -20.59 6.57
N ALA A 242 6.20 -20.40 5.91
CA ALA A 242 6.00 -19.34 4.93
C ALA A 242 5.29 -18.12 5.55
N ARG A 243 5.88 -16.92 5.39
CA ARG A 243 5.38 -15.64 5.87
C ARG A 243 4.68 -14.87 4.76
N LYS A 244 3.61 -14.16 5.15
CA LYS A 244 2.92 -13.19 4.30
C LYS A 244 3.13 -11.79 4.83
N PHE A 245 3.08 -10.83 3.93
CA PHE A 245 3.25 -9.42 4.27
C PHE A 245 1.96 -8.67 4.00
N SER A 246 1.59 -7.75 4.88
CA SER A 246 0.66 -6.69 4.55
C SER A 246 1.28 -5.72 3.54
N ALA A 247 0.46 -4.92 2.86
CA ALA A 247 0.97 -3.87 1.96
C ALA A 247 1.91 -2.89 2.69
N LYS A 248 1.66 -2.62 3.97
CA LYS A 248 2.50 -1.75 4.81
C LYS A 248 3.85 -2.42 5.14
N GLU A 249 3.85 -3.71 5.50
CA GLU A 249 5.10 -4.44 5.75
C GLU A 249 5.95 -4.57 4.49
N MET A 250 5.35 -4.89 3.33
CA MET A 250 6.11 -4.97 2.08
C MET A 250 6.65 -3.59 1.66
N ALA A 251 5.86 -2.53 1.84
CA ALA A 251 6.35 -1.18 1.60
C ALA A 251 7.53 -0.84 2.52
N PHE A 252 7.48 -1.22 3.80
CA PHE A 252 8.60 -1.07 4.72
C PHE A 252 9.85 -1.84 4.26
N ASN A 253 9.69 -3.09 3.81
CA ASN A 253 10.79 -3.90 3.29
C ASN A 253 11.43 -3.26 2.03
N ILE A 254 10.62 -2.75 1.10
CA ILE A 254 11.09 -2.07 -0.11
C ILE A 254 11.79 -0.75 0.24
N LEU A 255 11.25 0.03 1.17
CA LEU A 255 11.89 1.24 1.69
C LEU A 255 13.24 0.93 2.36
N GLY A 256 13.39 -0.26 2.94
CA GLY A 256 14.67 -0.75 3.45
C GLY A 256 15.78 -0.72 2.39
N LEU A 257 15.47 -1.06 1.13
CA LEU A 257 16.43 -1.04 0.01
C LEU A 257 16.91 0.37 -0.35
N MET A 258 16.13 1.39 0.01
CA MET A 258 16.47 2.81 -0.18
C MET A 258 17.33 3.35 0.96
N HIS A 259 17.63 2.55 1.99
CA HIS A 259 18.47 2.97 3.11
C HIS A 259 19.89 3.29 2.62
N PRO A 260 20.55 4.36 3.10
CA PRO A 260 21.87 4.79 2.61
C PRO A 260 22.93 3.69 2.58
N LEU A 261 22.88 2.76 3.55
CA LEU A 261 23.79 1.61 3.60
C LEU A 261 23.61 0.68 2.39
N LEU A 262 22.37 0.32 2.04
CA LEU A 262 22.09 -0.52 0.89
C LEU A 262 22.29 0.25 -0.42
N PHE A 263 21.95 1.55 -0.46
CA PHE A 263 22.24 2.39 -1.61
C PHE A 263 23.74 2.44 -1.94
N SER A 264 24.60 2.58 -0.92
CA SER A 264 26.07 2.58 -1.10
C SER A 264 26.58 1.27 -1.68
N ILE A 265 25.96 0.15 -1.30
CA ILE A 265 26.28 -1.17 -1.88
C ILE A 265 25.82 -1.24 -3.34
N THR A 266 24.61 -0.75 -3.67
CA THR A 266 24.10 -0.75 -5.06
C THR A 266 24.94 0.05 -6.06
N GLN A 267 25.83 0.93 -5.59
CA GLN A 267 26.78 1.67 -6.42
C GLN A 267 27.98 0.81 -6.86
N VAL A 268 28.31 -0.22 -6.08
CA VAL A 268 29.44 -1.11 -6.35
C VAL A 268 28.97 -2.39 -7.04
N GLU A 269 27.85 -2.95 -6.60
CA GLU A 269 27.26 -4.15 -7.17
C GLU A 269 25.73 -4.14 -7.07
N PRO A 270 25.01 -4.71 -8.03
CA PRO A 270 23.56 -4.85 -7.90
C PRO A 270 23.13 -5.74 -6.73
N ILE A 271 22.07 -5.34 -6.02
CA ILE A 271 21.54 -6.12 -4.89
C ILE A 271 20.39 -7.03 -5.34
N TRP A 272 20.41 -8.28 -4.89
CA TRP A 272 19.29 -9.21 -4.96
C TRP A 272 18.66 -9.38 -3.58
N ALA A 273 17.47 -8.81 -3.36
CA ALA A 273 16.77 -8.87 -2.09
C ALA A 273 15.60 -9.86 -2.15
N ASP A 274 15.71 -10.95 -1.41
CA ASP A 274 14.61 -11.91 -1.22
C ASP A 274 13.61 -11.39 -0.17
N LEU A 275 12.47 -10.90 -0.64
CA LEU A 275 11.34 -10.47 0.17
C LEU A 275 10.16 -11.45 0.03
N ASN A 276 10.43 -12.72 -0.29
CA ASN A 276 9.39 -13.71 -0.57
C ASN A 276 8.70 -14.23 0.70
N GLY A 277 9.40 -14.20 1.83
CA GLY A 277 8.90 -14.76 3.09
C GLY A 277 8.97 -16.27 3.14
N GLY A 278 9.93 -16.90 2.44
CA GLY A 278 10.16 -18.34 2.51
C GLY A 278 9.15 -19.20 1.75
N MET A 279 8.36 -18.63 0.82
CA MET A 279 7.41 -19.40 0.02
C MET A 279 8.09 -20.38 -0.93
N ASP A 280 9.33 -20.12 -1.34
CA ASP A 280 10.11 -21.02 -2.20
C ASP A 280 10.44 -22.36 -1.52
N GLN A 281 10.35 -22.44 -0.19
CA GLN A 281 10.53 -23.70 0.54
C GLN A 281 9.31 -24.63 0.42
N LEU A 282 8.20 -24.16 -0.14
CA LEU A 282 6.98 -24.94 -0.31
C LEU A 282 6.95 -25.63 -1.67
N PRO A 283 7.10 -26.98 -1.74
CA PRO A 283 6.89 -27.68 -2.99
C PRO A 283 5.42 -27.57 -3.42
N ASP A 284 5.17 -27.45 -4.72
CA ASP A 284 3.83 -27.46 -5.33
C ASP A 284 2.85 -26.41 -4.76
N LEU A 285 3.33 -25.17 -4.52
CA LEU A 285 2.53 -24.07 -3.98
C LEU A 285 1.19 -23.83 -4.72
N ALA A 286 1.19 -23.96 -6.05
CA ALA A 286 -0.02 -23.81 -6.86
C ALA A 286 -1.08 -24.89 -6.56
N LYS A 287 -0.66 -26.15 -6.39
CA LYS A 287 -1.58 -27.25 -6.04
C LYS A 287 -2.13 -27.07 -4.62
N ILE A 288 -1.28 -26.66 -3.68
CA ILE A 288 -1.70 -26.42 -2.29
C ILE A 288 -2.74 -25.30 -2.27
N THR A 289 -2.48 -24.18 -2.95
CA THR A 289 -3.41 -23.04 -3.03
C THR A 289 -4.74 -23.44 -3.65
N THR A 290 -4.70 -24.18 -4.77
CA THR A 290 -5.90 -24.68 -5.47
C THR A 290 -6.71 -25.65 -4.61
N ARG A 291 -6.06 -26.55 -3.88
CA ARG A 291 -6.70 -27.51 -2.97
C ARG A 291 -7.43 -26.79 -1.85
N ILE A 292 -6.78 -25.83 -1.20
CA ILE A 292 -7.38 -25.08 -0.10
C ILE A 292 -8.54 -24.23 -0.64
N ARG A 293 -8.40 -23.63 -1.83
CA ARG A 293 -9.50 -22.92 -2.51
C ARG A 293 -10.71 -23.79 -2.72
N SER A 294 -10.50 -24.95 -3.31
CA SER A 294 -11.57 -25.90 -3.60
C SER A 294 -12.26 -26.38 -2.32
N SER A 295 -11.49 -26.65 -1.26
CA SER A 295 -12.03 -27.04 0.05
C SER A 295 -12.93 -25.96 0.67
N LEU A 296 -12.47 -24.70 0.65
CA LEU A 296 -13.24 -23.58 1.19
C LEU A 296 -14.48 -23.26 0.36
N MET A 297 -14.40 -23.34 -0.97
CA MET A 297 -15.58 -23.20 -1.85
C MET A 297 -16.61 -24.26 -1.50
N LYS A 298 -16.21 -25.54 -1.48
CA LYS A 298 -17.10 -26.67 -1.15
C LYS A 298 -17.77 -26.49 0.21
N LYS A 299 -17.01 -26.10 1.25
CA LYS A 299 -17.56 -25.86 2.58
C LYS A 299 -18.54 -24.68 2.59
N SER A 300 -18.21 -23.58 1.92
CA SER A 300 -19.08 -22.40 1.80
C SER A 300 -20.38 -22.73 1.07
N ASP A 301 -20.30 -23.46 -0.03
CA ASP A 301 -21.48 -23.81 -0.84
C ASP A 301 -22.36 -24.82 -0.11
N LEU A 302 -21.77 -25.79 0.58
CA LEU A 302 -22.50 -26.72 1.45
C LEU A 302 -23.24 -25.98 2.55
N HIS A 303 -22.57 -25.09 3.29
CA HIS A 303 -23.22 -24.31 4.35
C HIS A 303 -24.33 -23.41 3.80
N ARG A 304 -24.15 -22.82 2.60
CA ARG A 304 -25.18 -22.01 1.95
C ARG A 304 -26.38 -22.85 1.51
N ALA A 305 -26.16 -24.06 1.02
CA ALA A 305 -27.23 -24.99 0.67
C ALA A 305 -28.02 -25.40 1.92
N ILE A 306 -27.33 -25.87 2.97
CA ILE A 306 -27.96 -26.24 4.25
C ILE A 306 -28.76 -25.07 4.84
N ALA A 307 -28.21 -23.85 4.83
CA ALA A 307 -28.93 -22.69 5.35
C ALA A 307 -30.20 -22.35 4.56
N ARG A 308 -30.19 -22.57 3.24
CA ARG A 308 -31.38 -22.38 2.39
C ARG A 308 -32.42 -23.46 2.61
N ASP A 309 -31.99 -24.72 2.70
CA ASP A 309 -32.88 -25.86 2.94
C ASP A 309 -33.52 -25.75 4.32
N ASN A 310 -32.73 -25.47 5.36
CA ASN A 310 -33.26 -25.25 6.72
C ASN A 310 -34.26 -24.10 6.78
N ALA A 311 -34.04 -23.02 6.02
CA ALA A 311 -34.99 -21.90 5.94
C ALA A 311 -36.29 -22.31 5.24
N ALA A 312 -36.21 -23.11 4.17
CA ALA A 312 -37.37 -23.64 3.47
C ALA A 312 -38.16 -24.64 4.34
N ASP A 313 -37.48 -25.55 5.02
CA ASP A 313 -38.09 -26.52 5.94
C ASP A 313 -38.78 -25.82 7.10
N TYR A 314 -38.13 -24.82 7.70
CA TYR A 314 -38.71 -24.02 8.78
C TYR A 314 -40.02 -23.35 8.34
N LYS A 315 -40.05 -22.82 7.11
CA LYS A 315 -41.22 -22.19 6.51
C LYS A 315 -42.37 -23.17 6.25
N ILE A 316 -42.06 -24.40 5.81
CA ILE A 316 -43.06 -25.44 5.57
C ILE A 316 -43.65 -25.95 6.89
N LEU A 317 -42.80 -26.20 7.89
CA LEU A 317 -43.21 -26.77 9.18
C LEU A 317 -44.03 -25.80 10.04
N ASN A 318 -43.58 -24.55 10.14
CA ASN A 318 -44.16 -23.57 11.06
C ASN A 318 -45.10 -22.57 10.35
N GLY A 319 -45.17 -22.63 9.03
CA GLY A 319 -45.94 -21.68 8.21
C GLY A 319 -45.25 -20.32 8.04
N VAL A 320 -45.84 -19.50 7.17
CA VAL A 320 -45.28 -18.20 6.76
C VAL A 320 -45.32 -17.16 7.89
N ASP A 321 -46.27 -17.28 8.81
CA ASP A 321 -46.44 -16.31 9.90
C ASP A 321 -45.36 -16.49 11.00
N ALA A 322 -44.90 -17.71 11.25
CA ALA A 322 -43.78 -17.96 12.16
C ALA A 322 -42.45 -17.44 11.58
N GLU A 323 -42.24 -17.55 10.26
CA GLU A 323 -41.07 -17.00 9.56
C GLU A 323 -41.00 -15.47 9.71
N ARG A 324 -42.14 -14.78 9.57
CA ARG A 324 -42.24 -13.31 9.69
C ARG A 324 -41.83 -12.79 11.07
N LEU A 325 -42.09 -13.55 12.13
CA LEU A 325 -41.73 -13.14 13.50
C LEU A 325 -40.22 -13.19 13.77
N ILE A 326 -39.48 -14.00 13.01
CA ILE A 326 -38.01 -14.14 13.15
C ILE A 326 -37.26 -13.15 12.27
N GLN A 327 -37.92 -12.62 11.22
CA GLN A 327 -37.29 -11.65 10.33
C GLN A 327 -37.00 -10.34 11.07
N THR A 328 -35.74 -9.94 11.05
CA THR A 328 -35.32 -8.64 11.57
C THR A 328 -35.84 -7.54 10.65
N VAL A 329 -36.61 -6.61 11.22
CA VAL A 329 -37.07 -5.42 10.49
C VAL A 329 -35.91 -4.43 10.42
N ASN A 330 -35.33 -4.26 9.23
CA ASN A 330 -34.32 -3.24 8.98
C ASN A 330 -35.01 -1.91 8.69
N ILE A 331 -34.84 -0.95 9.60
CA ILE A 331 -35.33 0.42 9.41
C ILE A 331 -34.31 1.17 8.56
N LEU A 332 -34.70 1.52 7.33
CA LEU A 332 -33.87 2.36 6.46
C LEU A 332 -33.99 3.84 6.89
N PRO A 333 -32.89 4.59 6.92
CA PRO A 333 -32.94 6.01 7.26
C PRO A 333 -33.67 6.78 6.16
N HIS A 334 -34.55 7.70 6.58
CA HIS A 334 -35.21 8.66 5.69
C HIS A 334 -34.60 10.04 5.94
N ALA A 335 -34.45 10.82 4.87
CA ALA A 335 -34.00 12.20 4.97
C ALA A 335 -34.99 13.02 5.80
N ASN A 336 -34.51 13.66 6.87
CA ASN A 336 -35.29 14.59 7.66
C ASN A 336 -34.63 15.98 7.62
N PHE A 337 -35.18 16.87 6.79
CA PHE A 337 -34.64 18.21 6.64
C PHE A 337 -34.93 19.05 7.90
N CYS A 338 -33.88 19.33 8.66
CA CYS A 338 -33.92 20.24 9.79
C CYS A 338 -33.27 21.58 9.42
N PHE A 339 -33.97 22.67 9.68
CA PHE A 339 -33.37 24.01 9.65
C PHE A 339 -32.75 24.28 11.01
N ASN A 340 -31.47 23.92 11.15
CA ASN A 340 -30.74 24.16 12.38
C ASN A 340 -30.47 25.66 12.52
N PHE A 341 -31.16 26.27 13.49
CA PHE A 341 -30.80 27.60 13.96
C PHE A 341 -29.53 27.52 14.82
N PRO A 342 -28.79 28.62 14.98
CA PRO A 342 -27.69 28.66 15.93
C PRO A 342 -28.17 28.25 17.32
N ASP A 343 -27.44 27.31 17.95
CA ASP A 343 -27.76 26.87 19.30
C ASP A 343 -27.63 28.05 20.28
N LEU A 344 -28.67 28.27 21.09
CA LEU A 344 -28.66 29.30 22.11
C LEU A 344 -27.95 28.77 23.36
N GLU A 345 -26.84 29.39 23.71
CA GLU A 345 -26.10 29.07 24.94
C GLU A 345 -26.93 29.39 26.20
N THR A 346 -26.68 28.66 27.29
CA THR A 346 -27.36 28.88 28.57
C THR A 346 -26.86 30.15 29.26
N GLN A 347 -27.64 30.72 30.19
CA GLN A 347 -27.26 31.97 30.87
C GLN A 347 -25.94 31.85 31.66
N GLU A 348 -25.59 30.64 32.09
CA GLU A 348 -24.39 30.36 32.86
C GLU A 348 -23.09 30.54 32.05
N THR A 349 -23.09 30.21 30.76
CA THR A 349 -21.95 30.46 29.86
C THR A 349 -21.81 31.94 29.47
N LEU A 350 -22.92 32.69 29.53
CA LEU A 350 -22.97 34.11 29.18
C LEU A 350 -22.51 35.05 30.31
N VAL A 351 -22.17 34.54 31.49
CA VAL A 351 -21.73 35.33 32.66
C VAL A 351 -20.49 36.19 32.37
N ASN A 352 -19.62 35.76 31.46
CA ASN A 352 -18.46 36.54 31.03
C ASN A 352 -18.84 37.84 30.28
N PHE A 353 -20.04 37.89 29.69
CA PHE A 353 -20.55 39.04 28.95
C PHE A 353 -21.36 40.03 29.80
N THR A 354 -21.53 39.77 31.11
CA THR A 354 -22.26 40.67 32.02
C THR A 354 -21.68 42.10 32.03
N LYS A 355 -20.38 42.24 31.75
CA LYS A 355 -19.67 43.53 31.64
C LYS A 355 -20.11 44.38 30.44
N LEU A 356 -20.79 43.79 29.45
CA LEU A 356 -21.29 44.48 28.25
C LEU A 356 -22.75 44.91 28.39
N CYS A 357 -23.43 44.53 29.49
CA CYS A 357 -24.82 44.87 29.71
C CYS A 357 -25.00 46.39 29.85
N GLY A 358 -25.81 46.98 28.97
CA GLY A 358 -26.10 48.43 28.97
C GLY A 358 -25.01 49.33 28.37
N LEU A 359 -23.89 48.77 27.90
CA LEU A 359 -22.81 49.52 27.27
C LEU A 359 -23.04 49.72 25.75
N ILE A 360 -23.85 48.85 25.15
CA ILE A 360 -24.09 48.80 23.71
C ILE A 360 -25.55 49.18 23.44
N ASP A 361 -25.74 50.16 22.58
CA ASP A 361 -27.06 50.57 22.07
C ASP A 361 -27.54 49.57 21.01
N LEU A 362 -28.50 48.71 21.39
CA LEU A 362 -29.00 47.62 20.54
C LEU A 362 -29.72 48.13 19.29
N GLU A 363 -30.24 49.37 19.27
CA GLU A 363 -30.88 49.94 18.07
C GLU A 363 -29.88 50.22 16.95
N LYS A 364 -28.59 50.37 17.30
CA LYS A 364 -27.50 50.63 16.35
C LYS A 364 -26.69 49.39 16.02
N VAL A 365 -27.01 48.23 16.59
CA VAL A 365 -26.33 46.96 16.30
C VAL A 365 -27.04 46.26 15.15
N ILE A 366 -26.31 46.04 14.06
CA ILE A 366 -26.80 45.29 12.90
C ILE A 366 -26.53 43.80 13.15
N VAL A 367 -27.58 42.99 13.08
CA VAL A 367 -27.52 41.53 13.24
C VAL A 367 -28.04 40.83 11.98
N VAL A 368 -27.39 39.73 11.59
CA VAL A 368 -27.86 38.87 10.51
C VAL A 368 -28.88 37.88 11.08
N THR A 369 -30.14 37.99 10.68
CA THR A 369 -31.24 37.13 11.18
C THR A 369 -31.51 35.92 10.29
N GLY A 370 -30.98 35.90 9.07
CA GLY A 370 -31.10 34.79 8.13
C GLY A 370 -30.27 35.03 6.88
N SER A 371 -29.90 33.94 6.21
CA SER A 371 -29.17 33.96 4.94
C SER A 371 -29.69 32.87 4.02
N GLY A 372 -29.54 33.12 2.72
CA GLY A 372 -29.90 32.18 1.66
C GLY A 372 -29.12 32.50 0.41
N GLU A 373 -28.84 31.47 -0.39
CA GLU A 373 -28.12 31.62 -1.64
C GLU A 373 -28.68 30.66 -2.68
N VAL A 374 -28.42 30.99 -3.95
CA VAL A 374 -28.59 30.09 -5.08
C VAL A 374 -27.29 30.14 -5.87
N GLY A 375 -26.52 29.05 -5.79
CA GLY A 375 -25.22 28.94 -6.44
C GLY A 375 -25.05 27.65 -7.25
N PRO A 376 -23.85 27.39 -7.79
CA PRO A 376 -23.54 26.16 -8.50
C PRO A 376 -23.82 24.89 -7.69
N TRP A 377 -23.64 24.98 -6.37
CA TRP A 377 -23.91 23.89 -5.41
C TRP A 377 -25.33 23.90 -4.84
N GLY A 378 -26.26 24.68 -5.39
CA GLY A 378 -27.64 24.74 -4.92
C GLY A 378 -27.84 25.79 -3.84
N SER A 379 -28.41 25.38 -2.70
CA SER A 379 -28.69 26.25 -1.56
C SER A 379 -27.49 26.34 -0.62
N LEU A 380 -27.58 27.24 0.37
CA LEU A 380 -26.54 27.44 1.37
C LEU A 380 -26.21 26.15 2.12
N HIS A 381 -27.22 25.32 2.37
CA HIS A 381 -27.07 24.05 3.08
C HIS A 381 -26.26 23.04 2.26
N THR A 382 -26.62 22.85 0.99
CA THR A 382 -25.92 21.91 0.11
C THR A 382 -24.51 22.41 -0.24
N ARG A 383 -24.32 23.72 -0.42
CA ARG A 383 -22.98 24.29 -0.57
C ARG A 383 -22.15 24.09 0.69
N TRP A 384 -22.71 24.32 1.88
CA TRP A 384 -22.00 24.14 3.14
C TRP A 384 -21.55 22.69 3.36
N GLU A 385 -22.38 21.70 3.06
CA GLU A 385 -21.97 20.30 3.15
C GLU A 385 -20.79 19.98 2.21
N MET A 386 -20.86 20.46 0.97
CA MET A 386 -19.79 20.23 0.01
C MET A 386 -18.52 21.01 0.37
N GLU A 387 -18.64 22.22 0.92
CA GLU A 387 -17.50 23.02 1.37
C GLU A 387 -16.84 22.43 2.62
N ALA A 388 -17.63 22.00 3.61
CA ALA A 388 -17.13 21.55 4.90
C ALA A 388 -16.73 20.07 4.92
N ARG A 389 -17.46 19.20 4.20
CA ARG A 389 -17.28 17.74 4.22
C ARG A 389 -16.85 17.15 2.89
N GLY A 390 -17.12 17.84 1.77
CA GLY A 390 -16.82 17.33 0.43
C GLY A 390 -17.75 16.21 -0.04
N GLU A 391 -18.80 15.90 0.72
CA GLU A 391 -19.82 14.90 0.40
C GLU A 391 -21.19 15.34 0.94
N PHE A 392 -22.25 14.83 0.31
CA PHE A 392 -23.63 15.11 0.73
C PHE A 392 -24.13 14.10 1.74
N THR A 393 -24.89 14.58 2.73
CA THR A 393 -25.74 13.73 3.58
C THR A 393 -26.95 13.21 2.80
N ILE A 394 -27.75 12.32 3.40
CA ILE A 394 -29.00 11.86 2.78
C ILE A 394 -29.97 13.04 2.56
N GLU A 395 -29.96 14.01 3.45
CA GLU A 395 -30.67 15.29 3.33
C GLU A 395 -30.08 16.13 2.19
N GLY A 396 -28.76 16.37 2.20
CA GLY A 396 -28.08 17.17 1.20
C GLY A 396 -28.22 16.63 -0.22
N ALA A 397 -28.29 15.30 -0.38
CA ALA A 397 -28.50 14.64 -1.67
C ALA A 397 -29.96 14.73 -2.16
N MET A 398 -30.93 14.80 -1.24
CA MET A 398 -32.34 14.88 -1.58
C MET A 398 -32.71 16.21 -2.25
N TYR A 399 -32.07 17.33 -1.86
CA TYR A 399 -32.36 18.66 -2.41
C TYR A 399 -32.08 18.80 -3.93
N PRO A 400 -30.88 18.46 -4.45
CA PRO A 400 -30.63 18.47 -5.89
C PRO A 400 -31.45 17.38 -6.62
N ALA A 401 -31.74 16.24 -5.98
CA ALA A 401 -32.58 15.19 -6.56
C ALA A 401 -34.04 15.65 -6.71
N PHE A 402 -34.62 16.34 -5.74
CA PHE A 402 -35.98 16.89 -5.82
C PHE A 402 -36.12 17.90 -6.97
N ARG A 403 -35.06 18.64 -7.29
CA ARG A 403 -35.09 19.62 -8.37
C ARG A 403 -35.28 19.01 -9.76
N ARG A 404 -34.86 17.76 -9.99
CA ARG A 404 -34.80 17.18 -11.35
C ARG A 404 -35.25 15.72 -11.48
N LEU A 405 -35.18 14.94 -10.42
CA LEU A 405 -35.30 13.48 -10.47
C LEU A 405 -36.49 12.95 -9.65
N ILE A 406 -36.85 13.62 -8.56
CA ILE A 406 -37.86 13.14 -7.61
C ILE A 406 -38.97 14.18 -7.48
N LYS A 407 -40.23 13.75 -7.54
CA LYS A 407 -41.41 14.58 -7.22
C LYS A 407 -42.18 13.93 -6.08
N LEU A 408 -42.66 14.75 -5.15
CA LEU A 408 -43.55 14.28 -4.09
C LEU A 408 -44.93 13.99 -4.68
N SER A 409 -45.49 12.81 -4.41
CA SER A 409 -46.85 12.44 -4.78
C SER A 409 -47.62 12.02 -3.53
N LEU A 410 -48.75 12.69 -3.28
CA LEU A 410 -49.61 12.47 -2.11
C LEU A 410 -50.95 11.82 -2.47
N LEU A 411 -51.04 11.19 -3.65
CA LEU A 411 -52.26 10.50 -4.05
C LEU A 411 -52.47 9.28 -3.15
N PRO A 412 -53.65 9.09 -2.55
CA PRO A 412 -53.99 7.83 -1.95
C PRO A 412 -54.02 6.80 -3.07
N SER A 413 -53.36 5.66 -2.87
CA SER A 413 -53.38 4.52 -3.78
C SER A 413 -54.81 3.98 -3.92
N PHE A 414 -55.64 4.62 -4.74
CA PHE A 414 -56.97 4.16 -5.13
C PHE A 414 -57.00 3.88 -6.64
N HIS A 415 -57.38 2.65 -6.94
CA HIS A 415 -57.69 2.07 -8.25
C HIS A 415 -56.53 1.80 -9.23
N ARG A 416 -56.03 0.55 -9.16
CA ARG A 416 -55.86 -0.26 -10.36
C ARG A 416 -56.93 -1.37 -10.35
N LEU A 417 -58.16 -0.99 -10.66
CA LEU A 417 -59.25 -1.89 -11.07
C LEU A 417 -59.88 -1.28 -12.32
N SER A 418 -60.10 -2.12 -13.33
CA SER A 418 -60.64 -1.86 -14.66
C SER A 418 -59.71 -1.17 -15.66
N THR A 419 -59.10 -1.96 -16.54
CA THR A 419 -59.64 -2.18 -17.89
C THR A 419 -59.31 -3.61 -18.31
N MET A 420 -60.32 -4.27 -18.88
CA MET A 420 -60.26 -5.57 -19.55
C MET A 420 -59.23 -5.61 -20.68
#